data_AF-A0A6V7HT05-F1
#
_entry.id   AF-A0A6V7HT05-F1
#
_cell.length_a   1.000
_cell.length_b   1.000
_cell.length_c   1.000
_cell.angle_alpha   90.00
_cell.angle_beta   90.00
_cell.angle_gamma   90.00
#
_symmetry.space_group_name_H-M   'P 1'
#
loop_
_entity.id
_entity.type
_entity.pdbx_description
1 polymer ?
#
loop_
_entity_poly.entity_id
_entity_poly.type
_entity_poly.pdbx_seq_one_letter_code
_entity_poly.pdbx_strand_id
1 'polypeptide(L)' 'KELKSSMNTSVDPCENFYDFVCGGWNGRADLIPPHEDSWGRNELMQHVTFERIK' A
#
# COMPACT_ATOMS: atom_id res chain seq x y z
N LYS A 1 13.62 -1.19 2.71
CA LYS A 1 13.06 -2.51 2.32
C LYS A 1 11.60 -2.36 1.89
N GLU A 2 10.79 -1.59 2.61
CA GLU A 2 9.39 -1.25 2.30
C GLU A 2 9.08 -0.84 0.85
N LEU A 3 9.88 0.06 0.26
CA LEU A 3 9.66 0.49 -1.13
C LEU A 3 9.74 -0.70 -2.11
N LYS A 4 10.72 -1.60 -1.94
CA LYS A 4 10.86 -2.76 -2.84
C LYS A 4 9.70 -3.74 -2.70
N SER A 5 9.07 -3.85 -1.52
CA SER A 5 7.93 -4.75 -1.32
C SER A 5 6.61 -4.19 -1.85
N SER A 6 6.49 -2.88 -2.06
CA SER A 6 5.29 -2.28 -2.65
C SER A 6 5.31 -2.31 -4.18
N MET A 7 6.48 -2.51 -4.79
CA MET A 7 6.69 -2.44 -6.23
C MET A 7 6.25 -3.71 -6.97
N ASN A 8 5.71 -3.54 -8.17
CA ASN A 8 5.55 -4.59 -9.18
C ASN A 8 6.62 -4.41 -10.27
N THR A 9 7.80 -5.00 -10.10
CA THR A 9 8.93 -4.82 -11.03
C THR A 9 8.77 -5.52 -12.38
N SER A 10 7.66 -6.23 -12.58
CA SER A 10 7.31 -6.84 -13.87
C SER A 10 6.62 -5.87 -14.83
N VAL A 11 6.21 -4.69 -14.36
CA VAL A 11 5.59 -3.64 -15.18
C VAL A 11 6.60 -2.58 -15.57
N ASP A 12 6.52 -2.10 -16.82
CA ASP A 12 7.36 -0.98 -17.27
C ASP A 12 6.88 0.33 -16.61
N PRO A 13 7.76 1.06 -15.89
CA PRO A 13 7.39 2.34 -15.28
C PRO A 13 6.99 3.42 -16.30
N CYS A 14 7.43 3.34 -17.55
CA CYS A 14 7.06 4.28 -18.60
C CYS A 14 5.61 4.08 -19.08
N GLU A 15 5.09 2.86 -18.96
CA GLU A 15 3.74 2.50 -19.40
C GLU A 15 2.72 2.64 -18.25
N ASN A 16 3.07 2.19 -17.04
CA ASN A 16 2.22 2.34 -15.86
C ASN A 16 3.06 2.48 -14.58
N PHE A 17 3.49 3.72 -14.32
CA PHE A 17 4.28 4.04 -13.13
C PHE A 17 3.56 3.72 -11.82
N TYR A 18 2.23 3.86 -11.78
CA TYR A 18 1.47 3.57 -10.57
C TYR A 18 1.55 2.08 -10.20
N ASP A 19 1.33 1.18 -11.15
CA ASP A 19 1.44 -0.26 -10.85
C ASP A 19 2.88 -0.68 -10.59
N PHE A 20 3.86 -0.10 -11.30
CA PHE A 20 5.27 -0.36 -11.01
C PHE A 20 5.64 -0.05 -9.54
N VAL A 21 5.16 1.06 -8.98
CA VAL A 21 5.52 1.48 -7.61
C VAL A 21 4.61 0.86 -6.53
N CYS A 22 3.33 0.67 -6.83
CA CYS A 22 2.29 0.29 -5.86
C CYS A 22 1.65 -1.08 -6.10
N GLY A 23 1.91 -1.74 -7.23
CA GLY A 23 1.23 -2.99 -7.61
C GLY A 23 1.44 -4.14 -6.62
N GLY A 24 2.62 -4.19 -5.97
CA GLY A 24 2.89 -5.11 -4.87
C GLY A 24 2.07 -4.81 -3.61
N TRP A 25 1.74 -3.54 -3.37
CA TRP A 25 0.81 -3.12 -2.31
C TRP A 25 -0.65 -3.45 -2.65
N ASN A 26 -1.07 -3.25 -3.89
CA ASN A 26 -2.44 -3.55 -4.32
C ASN A 26 -2.77 -5.05 -4.21
N GLY A 27 -1.77 -5.93 -4.31
CA GLY A 27 -1.91 -7.36 -4.02
C GLY A 27 -2.19 -7.68 -2.55
N ARG A 28 -2.17 -6.70 -1.64
CA ARG A 28 -2.38 -6.82 -0.19
C ARG A 28 -3.77 -6.31 0.23
N ALA A 29 -4.80 -6.75 -0.49
CA ALA A 29 -6.19 -6.39 -0.20
C ALA A 29 -6.65 -6.85 1.20
N ASP A 30 -5.93 -7.78 1.82
CA ASP A 30 -6.11 -8.23 3.21
C ASP A 30 -5.92 -7.11 4.25
N LEU A 31 -5.34 -5.97 3.86
CA LEU A 31 -5.07 -4.85 4.74
C LEU A 31 -6.22 -3.85 4.87
N ILE A 32 -7.28 -3.94 4.06
CA ILE A 32 -8.42 -3.02 4.12
C ILE A 32 -9.33 -3.42 5.29
N PRO A 33 -9.52 -2.56 6.32
CA PRO A 33 -10.43 -2.84 7.41
C PRO A 33 -11.89 -2.93 6.93
N PRO A 34 -12.77 -3.70 7.63
CA PRO A 34 -14.16 -3.92 7.18
C PRO A 34 -15.03 -2.66 7.04
N HIS A 35 -14.62 -1.54 7.63
CA HIS A 35 -15.36 -0.28 7.65
C HIS A 35 -14.70 0.82 6.82
N GLU A 36 -13.78 0.45 5.93
CA GLU A 36 -13.03 1.38 5.08
C GLU A 36 -13.23 1.02 3.60
N ASP A 37 -13.54 2.03 2.79
CA ASP A 37 -13.72 1.86 1.35
C ASP A 37 -12.39 1.90 0.58
N SER A 38 -11.34 2.46 1.20
CA SER A 38 -10.01 2.56 0.61
C SER A 38 -8.93 2.47 1.68
N TRP A 39 -7.77 1.92 1.31
CA TRP A 39 -6.64 1.81 2.24
C TRP A 39 -5.32 2.05 1.54
N GLY A 40 -4.66 3.14 1.91
CA GLY A 40 -3.34 3.49 1.44
C GLY A 40 -2.30 3.44 2.55
N ARG A 41 -1.10 3.88 2.20
CA ARG A 41 0.02 3.92 3.15
C ARG A 41 -0.20 4.95 4.27
N ASN A 42 -0.90 6.03 3.98
CA ASN A 42 -1.15 7.11 4.93
C ASN A 42 -2.12 6.66 6.02
N GLU A 43 -3.20 6.00 5.61
CA GLU A 43 -4.24 5.44 6.47
C GLU A 43 -3.63 4.36 7.38
N LEU A 44 -2.81 3.45 6.83
CA LEU A 44 -2.06 2.49 7.63
C LEU A 44 -1.16 3.20 8.66
N MET A 45 -0.43 4.23 8.26
CA MET A 45 0.46 4.95 9.17
C MET A 45 -0.32 5.60 10.31
N GLN A 46 -1.43 6.27 10.01
CA GLN A 46 -2.31 6.88 11.00
C GLN A 46 -2.86 5.83 11.95
N HIS A 47 -3.41 4.74 11.41
CA HIS A 47 -3.97 3.64 12.21
C HIS A 47 -2.94 3.06 13.18
N VAL A 48 -1.76 2.67 12.68
CA VAL A 48 -0.68 2.13 13.51
C VAL A 48 -0.21 3.14 14.55
N THR A 49 -0.19 4.43 14.21
CA THR A 49 0.19 5.49 15.16
C THR A 49 -0.84 5.64 16.27
N PHE A 50 -2.13 5.72 15.94
CA PHE A 50 -3.19 5.86 16.92
C PHE A 50 -3.30 4.64 17.85
N GLU A 51 -3.10 3.43 17.32
CA GLU A 51 -3.09 2.21 18.14
C GLU A 51 -1.90 2.15 19.11
N ARG A 52 -0.80 2.85 18.82
CA ARG A 52 0.37 2.93 19.73
C ARG A 52 0.28 4.04 20.76
N ILE A 53 -0.58 5.04 20.53
CA ILE A 53 -0.76 6.18 21.44
C ILE A 53 -1.82 5.87 22.51
N LYS A 54 -2.71 4.91 22.26
CA LYS A 54 -3.61 4.32 23.27
C LYS A 54 -2.83 3.50 24.30
#